data_AF-A0A7M7SXX2-F1
#
_entry.id   AF-A0A7M7SXX2-F1
#
_cell.length_a   1.000
_cell.length_b   1.000
_cell.length_c   1.000
_cell.angle_alpha   90.00
_cell.angle_beta   90.00
_cell.angle_gamma   90.00
#
_symmetry.space_group_name_H-M   'P 1'
#
loop_
_entity.id
_entity.type
_entity.pdbx_description
1 polymer ?
#
loop_
_entity_poly.entity_id
_entity_poly.type
_entity_poly.pdbx_seq_one_letter_code
_entity_poly.pdbx_strand_id
1 'polypeptide(L)'
;MDNLQKAAFTVIFKSMCQPLAFYVDSLYWAMKGLGTDDDKLIRIVVGRSEIDLASIKTMFKEKYTTTLAAMVEDDTSGDYKNVLIGLINADAAPTPAPITT
;
A
#
# COMPACT_ATOMS: atom_id res chain seq x y z
N MET A 1 -1.17 -31.56 6.45
CA MET A 1 -1.42 -30.23 5.89
C MET A 1 -0.17 -29.77 5.18
N ASP A 2 -0.25 -29.84 3.87
CA ASP A 2 0.73 -29.47 2.88
C ASP A 2 1.04 -27.97 3.02
N ASN A 3 2.29 -27.58 2.72
CA ASN A 3 2.75 -26.20 2.94
C ASN A 3 1.91 -25.15 2.19
N LEU A 4 1.34 -25.53 1.03
CA LEU A 4 0.46 -24.69 0.24
C LEU A 4 -0.85 -24.37 0.98
N GLN A 5 -1.47 -25.36 1.61
CA GLN A 5 -2.73 -25.18 2.35
C GLN A 5 -2.52 -24.25 3.56
N LYS A 6 -1.40 -24.42 4.27
CA LYS A 6 -1.04 -23.56 5.40
C LYS A 6 -0.82 -22.12 4.97
N ALA A 7 -0.13 -21.90 3.85
CA ALA A 7 0.09 -20.57 3.29
C ALA A 7 -1.23 -19.90 2.88
N ALA A 8 -2.09 -20.62 2.16
CA ALA A 8 -3.40 -20.11 1.75
C ALA A 8 -4.26 -19.69 2.95
N PHE A 9 -4.35 -20.54 3.98
CA PHE A 9 -5.10 -20.21 5.20
C PHE A 9 -4.53 -18.97 5.91
N THR A 10 -3.21 -18.85 5.97
CA THR A 10 -2.54 -17.71 6.61
C THR A 10 -2.83 -16.40 5.88
N VAL A 11 -2.81 -16.41 4.54
CA VAL A 11 -3.14 -15.24 3.71
C VAL A 11 -4.59 -14.80 3.93
N ILE A 12 -5.53 -15.75 3.90
CA ILE A 12 -6.95 -15.48 4.14
C ILE A 12 -7.15 -14.91 5.55
N PHE A 13 -6.56 -15.55 6.56
CA PHE A 13 -6.67 -15.12 7.95
C PHE A 13 -6.09 -13.70 8.17
N LYS A 14 -4.88 -13.42 7.65
CA LYS A 14 -4.28 -12.08 7.73
C LYS A 14 -5.16 -11.03 7.05
N SER A 15 -5.71 -11.35 5.89
CA SER A 15 -6.61 -10.43 5.17
C SER A 15 -7.88 -10.12 5.94
N MET A 16 -8.42 -11.08 6.70
CA MET A 16 -9.68 -10.90 7.45
C MET A 16 -9.46 -10.23 8.81
N CYS A 17 -8.43 -10.64 9.57
CA CYS A 17 -8.24 -10.20 10.95
C CYS A 17 -7.30 -9.01 11.08
N GLN A 18 -6.38 -8.81 10.13
CA GLN A 18 -5.38 -7.74 10.17
C GLN A 18 -5.24 -7.06 8.78
N PRO A 19 -6.32 -6.51 8.22
CA PRO A 19 -6.35 -6.05 6.83
C PRO A 19 -5.27 -5.01 6.50
N LEU A 20 -5.07 -4.02 7.39
CA LEU A 20 -4.03 -2.99 7.20
C LEU A 20 -2.61 -3.60 7.15
N ALA A 21 -2.28 -4.46 8.11
CA ALA A 21 -0.98 -5.11 8.16
C ALA A 21 -0.74 -6.02 6.95
N PHE A 22 -1.80 -6.67 6.45
CA PHE A 22 -1.74 -7.46 5.22
C PHE A 22 -1.39 -6.60 4.00
N TYR A 23 -2.04 -5.45 3.79
CA TYR A 23 -1.72 -4.57 2.66
C TYR A 23 -0.33 -3.95 2.78
N VAL A 24 0.07 -3.54 3.99
CA VAL A 24 1.41 -3.00 4.25
C VAL A 24 2.50 -4.03 3.93
N ASP A 25 2.35 -5.27 4.40
CA ASP A 25 3.27 -6.37 4.07
C ASP A 25 3.28 -6.64 2.57
N SER A 26 2.10 -6.70 1.94
CA SER A 26 1.96 -7.02 0.52
C SER A 26 2.62 -5.99 -0.38
N LEU A 27 2.47 -4.70 -0.07
CA LEU A 27 3.14 -3.61 -0.79
C LEU A 27 4.65 -3.69 -0.65
N TYR A 28 5.15 -3.92 0.57
CA TYR A 28 6.57 -4.03 0.81
C TYR A 28 7.18 -5.17 0.01
N TRP A 29 6.59 -6.37 0.09
CA TRP A 29 7.09 -7.53 -0.63
C TRP A 29 6.87 -7.45 -2.15
N ALA A 30 5.94 -6.62 -2.63
CA ALA A 30 5.80 -6.35 -4.06
C ALA A 30 6.98 -5.52 -4.61
N MET A 31 7.58 -4.66 -3.78
CA MET A 31 8.71 -3.79 -4.18
C MET A 31 10.06 -4.25 -3.61
N LYS A 32 10.08 -5.28 -2.76
CA LYS A 32 11.31 -5.75 -2.11
C LYS A 32 12.01 -6.76 -2.99
N GLY A 33 13.17 -6.38 -3.55
CA GLY A 33 14.07 -7.31 -4.21
C GLY A 33 14.51 -6.82 -5.58
N LEU A 34 14.75 -7.76 -6.51
CA LEU A 34 15.06 -7.42 -7.89
C LEU A 34 13.76 -7.38 -8.70
N GLY A 35 13.37 -6.17 -9.12
CA GLY A 35 12.13 -5.92 -9.83
C GLY A 35 10.92 -5.78 -8.93
N THR A 36 9.79 -5.48 -9.55
CA THR A 36 8.54 -5.12 -8.88
C THR A 36 7.43 -6.08 -9.30
N ASP A 37 6.60 -6.51 -8.35
CA ASP A 37 5.32 -7.16 -8.67
C ASP A 37 4.27 -6.07 -8.96
N ASP A 38 4.32 -5.55 -10.19
CA ASP A 38 3.51 -4.43 -10.64
C ASP A 38 2.00 -4.68 -10.48
N ASP A 39 1.54 -5.89 -10.79
CA ASP A 39 0.13 -6.27 -10.66
C ASP A 39 -0.37 -6.14 -9.22
N LYS A 40 0.44 -6.57 -8.24
CA LYS A 40 0.10 -6.40 -6.83
C LYS A 40 0.18 -4.94 -6.40
N LEU A 41 1.23 -4.23 -6.81
CA LEU A 41 1.42 -2.82 -6.45
C LEU A 41 0.24 -1.97 -6.95
N ILE A 42 -0.09 -2.06 -8.24
CA ILE A 42 -1.19 -1.33 -8.87
C ILE A 42 -2.52 -1.70 -8.21
N ARG A 43 -2.80 -2.99 -8.06
CA ARG A 43 -4.08 -3.44 -7.50
C ARG A 43 -4.32 -2.91 -6.09
N ILE A 44 -3.28 -2.86 -5.25
CA ILE A 44 -3.41 -2.35 -3.89
C ILE A 44 -3.48 -0.81 -3.89
N VAL A 45 -2.56 -0.12 -4.57
CA VAL A 45 -2.53 1.37 -4.55
C VAL A 45 -3.81 1.95 -5.14
N VAL A 46 -4.26 1.46 -6.29
CA VAL A 46 -5.50 1.93 -6.94
C VAL A 46 -6.73 1.46 -6.17
N GLY A 47 -6.76 0.19 -5.76
CA GLY A 47 -7.95 -0.38 -5.10
C GLY A 47 -8.20 0.15 -3.69
N ARG A 48 -7.17 0.72 -3.03
CA ARG A 48 -7.26 1.25 -1.66
C ARG A 48 -7.17 2.76 -1.57
N SER A 49 -6.90 3.47 -2.68
CA SER A 49 -6.65 4.92 -2.69
C SER A 49 -7.74 5.74 -2.01
N GLU A 50 -9.01 5.35 -2.17
CA GLU A 50 -10.16 6.08 -1.62
C GLU A 50 -10.74 5.44 -0.34
N ILE A 51 -10.12 4.38 0.17
CA ILE A 51 -10.66 3.58 1.29
C ILE A 51 -9.83 3.82 2.56
N ASP A 52 -8.56 3.43 2.54
CA ASP A 52 -7.70 3.44 3.73
C ASP A 52 -6.21 3.61 3.40
N LEU A 53 -5.88 4.12 2.21
CA LEU A 53 -4.48 4.33 1.80
C LEU A 53 -3.73 5.26 2.77
N ALA A 54 -4.40 6.25 3.36
CA ALA A 54 -3.85 7.09 4.42
C ALA A 54 -3.34 6.27 5.63
N SER A 55 -4.15 5.33 6.13
CA SER A 55 -3.78 4.45 7.24
C SER A 55 -2.67 3.47 6.84
N ILE A 56 -2.71 2.95 5.61
CA ILE A 56 -1.66 2.09 5.06
C ILE A 56 -0.32 2.85 5.02
N LYS A 57 -0.30 4.10 4.54
CA LYS A 57 0.92 4.94 4.49
C LYS A 57 1.54 5.14 5.88
N THR A 58 0.72 5.46 6.87
CA THR A 58 1.19 5.66 8.26
C THR A 58 1.81 4.39 8.81
N MET A 59 1.10 3.26 8.73
CA MET A 59 1.60 1.98 9.23
C MET A 59 2.83 1.48 8.44
N PHE A 60 2.87 1.72 7.13
CA PHE A 60 4.03 1.37 6.29
C PHE A 60 5.28 2.11 6.75
N LYS A 61 5.15 3.42 7.02
CA LYS A 61 6.24 4.25 7.56
C LYS A 61 6.73 3.76 8.92
N GLU A 62 5.80 3.43 9.82
CA GLU A 62 6.13 2.90 11.15
C GLU A 62 6.85 1.55 11.07
N LYS A 63 6.40 0.66 10.18
CA LYS A 63 6.91 -0.71 10.09
C LYS A 63 8.23 -0.84 9.34
N TYR A 64 8.39 -0.12 8.24
CA TYR A 64 9.54 -0.25 7.33
C TYR A 64 10.49 0.93 7.35
N THR A 65 10.24 1.92 8.21
CA THR A 65 11.09 3.11 8.39
C THR A 65 11.33 3.92 7.11
N THR A 66 10.51 3.71 6.09
CA THR A 66 10.50 4.44 4.81
C THR A 66 9.05 4.73 4.42
N THR A 67 8.80 5.80 3.67
CA THR A 67 7.46 6.11 3.21
C THR A 67 7.09 5.24 2.01
N LEU A 68 5.79 4.95 1.85
CA LEU A 68 5.29 4.24 0.67
C LEU A 68 5.67 4.97 -0.63
N ALA A 69 5.56 6.31 -0.64
CA ALA A 69 5.95 7.14 -1.77
C ALA A 69 7.45 6.99 -2.12
N ALA A 70 8.34 7.07 -1.12
CA ALA A 70 9.77 6.94 -1.37
C ALA A 70 10.15 5.55 -1.91
N MET A 71 9.50 4.49 -1.43
CA MET A 71 9.76 3.14 -1.93
C MET A 71 9.25 2.96 -3.38
N VAL A 72 8.09 3.53 -3.72
CA VAL A 72 7.59 3.54 -5.10
C VAL A 72 8.48 4.37 -6.02
N GLU A 73 9.04 5.49 -5.53
CA GLU A 73 9.94 6.34 -6.31
C GLU A 73 11.25 5.65 -6.69
N ASP A 74 11.76 4.79 -5.81
CA ASP A 74 12.99 4.01 -5.98
C ASP A 74 12.79 2.81 -6.92
N ASP A 75 11.64 2.13 -6.79
CA ASP A 75 11.39 0.86 -7.48
C ASP A 75 10.74 1.04 -8.87
N THR A 76 10.12 2.20 -9.16
CA THR A 76 9.38 2.45 -10.41
C THR A 76 9.92 3.65 -11.20
N SER A 77 9.57 3.76 -12.48
CA SER A 77 10.04 4.84 -13.36
C SER A 77 8.99 5.32 -14.38
N GLY A 78 9.29 6.44 -15.05
CA GLY A 78 8.44 7.01 -16.09
C GLY A 78 7.06 7.47 -15.61
N ASP A 79 6.10 7.49 -16.53
CA ASP A 79 4.72 7.92 -16.25
C ASP A 79 4.00 6.99 -15.27
N TYR A 80 4.36 5.70 -15.29
CA TYR A 80 3.87 4.72 -14.33
C TYR A 80 4.13 5.17 -12.89
N LYS A 81 5.38 5.55 -12.58
CA LYS A 81 5.72 6.14 -11.26
C LYS A 81 4.89 7.38 -10.97
N ASN A 82 4.81 8.31 -11.92
CA ASN A 82 4.15 9.61 -11.70
C ASN A 82 2.68 9.42 -11.32
N VAL A 83 1.98 8.48 -11.95
CA VAL A 83 0.59 8.15 -11.63
C VAL A 83 0.47 7.55 -10.22
N LEU A 84 1.32 6.57 -9.88
CA LEU A 84 1.28 5.95 -8.54
C LEU A 84 1.55 6.97 -7.43
N ILE A 85 2.54 7.84 -7.60
CA ILE A 85 2.86 8.91 -6.65
C ILE A 85 1.73 9.92 -6.54
N GLY A 86 1.08 10.25 -7.66
CA GLY A 86 -0.12 11.09 -7.67
C GLY A 86 -1.24 10.50 -6.81
N LEU A 87 -1.53 9.21 -6.96
CA LEU A 87 -2.54 8.51 -6.16
C LEU A 87 -2.18 8.46 -4.67
N ILE A 88 -0.91 8.18 -4.36
CA ILE A 88 -0.41 8.11 -2.98
C ILE A 88 -0.50 9.48 -2.28
N ASN A 89 -0.34 10.57 -3.01
CA ASN A 89 -0.35 11.93 -2.47
C ASN A 89 -1.73 12.63 -2.55
N ALA A 90 -2.72 12.05 -3.24
CA ALA A 90 -4.04 12.65 -3.46
C ALA A 90 -4.83 12.92 -2.15
N ASP A 91 -4.47 12.27 -1.04
CA ASP A 91 -5.10 12.47 0.28
C ASP A 91 -4.86 13.86 0.91
N ALA A 92 -4.06 14.73 0.29
CA ALA A 92 -3.79 16.09 0.76
C ALA A 92 -4.79 17.14 0.22
N ALA A 93 -6.06 16.79 0.03
CA ALA A 93 -7.10 17.79 -0.14
C ALA A 93 -7.21 18.62 1.16
N PRO A 94 -7.27 19.96 1.11
CA PRO A 94 -7.47 20.76 2.31
C PRO A 94 -8.76 20.31 2.99
N THR A 95 -8.67 19.93 4.26
CA THR A 95 -9.84 19.71 5.12
C THR A 95 -10.77 20.92 4.93
N PRO A 96 -12.06 20.74 4.59
CA PRO A 96 -12.97 21.88 4.53
C PRO A 96 -12.91 22.58 5.89
N ALA A 97 -12.60 23.89 5.86
CA ALA A 97 -12.53 24.71 7.06
C ALA A 97 -13.80 24.49 7.90
N PRO A 98 -13.71 24.49 9.25
CA PRO A 98 -14.88 24.29 10.10
C PRO A 98 -15.98 25.27 9.65
N ILE A 99 -17.15 24.74 9.31
CA ILE A 99 -18.34 25.57 9.11
C ILE A 99 -18.57 26.33 10.42
N THR A 100 -18.16 27.59 10.43
CA THR A 100 -18.44 28.49 11.55
C THR A 100 -19.88 28.92 11.36
N THR A 101 -20.75 28.44 12.25
CA THR A 101 -22.16 28.81 12.35
C THR A 101 -22.32 30.32 12.50
#